data_AF-A0A7R9MCU7-F1
#
_entry.id   AF-A0A7R9MCU7-F1
#
_cell.length_a   1.000
_cell.length_b   1.000
_cell.length_c   1.000
_cell.angle_alpha   90.00
_cell.angle_beta   90.00
_cell.angle_gamma   90.00
#
_symmetry.space_group_name_H-M   'P 1'
#
loop_
_entity.id
_entity.type
_entity.pdbx_description
1 polymer ?
#
loop_
_entity_poly.entity_id
_entity_poly.type
_entity_poly.pdbx_seq_one_letter_code
_entity_poly.pdbx_strand_id
1 'polypeptide(L)'
;MSPTGLTPIVRSVESLAPAHSTCTSCHTSATQHYEREIIGFSDDLSTVSFYERRYYVFDPIKTTGSLDDNITVINAPFAALGSIIPKLVDGLPLPPFFSSLPYRAVNSFLESHKQSLFVNTTVRDLLFGYKLDILDTAEGFAHTLSTFGIDDFMPREFFPNNSFGVLNGRNGTLDGPFEVYTGLAGTQDDFGAFKSWKNQSRLNWWKADACNAINGTDGTIWPPFIDKSKRLNFYVPDVCRSLYVTFQEESELKGIKTYIYSAPDDVMNGMETNPENECFCMNDKTDHCRLDGVYDMSACQHDIPIIVSLPHFLGGDKRITDRIEGLKPDPKLHRSVIHVEPTLGAVIHGDSKLQMAIRVPKNEYIRGFENLDDDLYIPLFWGYKVCVGDRTRRSCQIGYF
;
A
#
# COMPACT_ATOMS: atom_id res chain seq x y z
N MET A 1 30.58 40.79 -12.75
CA MET A 1 30.83 39.39 -12.37
C MET A 1 29.54 38.86 -11.77
N SER A 2 28.69 38.30 -12.61
CA SER A 2 27.37 37.79 -12.23
C SER A 2 27.45 36.27 -12.08
N PRO A 3 26.83 35.67 -11.05
CA PRO A 3 26.85 34.23 -10.88
C PRO A 3 25.86 33.57 -11.84
N THR A 4 26.36 32.60 -12.59
CA THR A 4 25.63 31.77 -13.55
C THR A 4 24.76 30.74 -12.83
N GLY A 5 23.44 30.92 -12.96
CA GLY A 5 22.45 29.91 -13.34
C GLY A 5 22.46 28.54 -12.65
N LEU A 6 21.70 28.43 -11.55
CA LEU A 6 20.99 27.20 -11.20
C LEU A 6 19.86 27.00 -12.22
N THR A 7 20.02 26.03 -13.10
CA THR A 7 18.95 25.58 -14.01
C THR A 7 18.14 24.53 -13.24
N PRO A 8 16.83 24.71 -13.00
CA PRO A 8 16.07 23.76 -12.20
C PRO A 8 15.85 22.45 -12.97
N ILE A 9 15.91 21.35 -12.21
CA ILE A 9 15.74 19.95 -12.59
C ILE A 9 14.26 19.73 -12.95
N VAL A 10 13.81 20.33 -14.06
CA VAL A 10 12.42 20.29 -14.54
C VAL A 10 12.20 19.16 -15.57
N ARG A 11 13.27 18.46 -15.99
CA ARG A 11 13.16 17.54 -17.14
C ARG A 11 12.84 16.08 -16.83
N SER A 12 13.00 15.56 -15.61
CA SER A 12 13.01 14.09 -15.43
C SER A 12 11.63 13.44 -15.47
N VAL A 13 10.55 14.12 -15.06
CA VAL A 13 9.19 13.53 -15.09
C VAL A 13 8.41 13.94 -16.34
N GLU A 14 8.49 15.21 -16.76
CA GLU A 14 7.84 15.69 -18.01
C GLU A 14 8.47 15.13 -19.29
N SER A 15 9.76 14.76 -19.31
CA SER A 15 10.37 14.13 -20.50
C SER A 15 10.01 12.65 -20.66
N LEU A 16 9.44 12.03 -19.63
CA LEU A 16 9.06 10.61 -19.62
C LEU A 16 7.53 10.39 -19.71
N ALA A 17 6.72 11.38 -19.35
CA ALA A 17 5.26 11.33 -19.47
C ALA A 17 4.78 12.02 -20.76
N PRO A 18 3.95 11.38 -21.62
CA PRO A 18 3.33 12.04 -22.77
C PRO A 18 2.46 13.24 -22.35
N ALA A 19 2.58 14.34 -23.11
CA ALA A 19 2.00 15.66 -22.85
C ALA A 19 0.45 15.78 -22.91
N HIS A 20 -0.29 14.67 -22.84
CA HIS A 20 -1.75 14.66 -22.95
C HIS A 20 -2.37 13.63 -22.01
N SER A 21 -2.31 13.86 -20.69
CA SER A 21 -3.22 13.21 -19.75
C SER A 21 -4.55 14.00 -19.72
N THR A 22 -5.64 13.36 -20.12
CA THR A 22 -6.98 13.98 -20.20
C THR A 22 -7.72 14.01 -18.87
N CYS A 23 -7.22 13.32 -17.84
CA CYS A 23 -7.82 13.29 -16.51
C CYS A 23 -6.80 13.69 -15.44
N THR A 24 -6.89 14.91 -14.94
CA THR A 24 -6.07 15.42 -13.82
C THR A 24 -6.66 15.09 -12.45
N SER A 25 -7.87 14.54 -12.38
CA SER A 25 -8.50 14.01 -11.16
C SER A 25 -9.63 13.04 -11.51
N CYS A 26 -9.32 11.76 -11.73
CA CYS A 26 -10.30 10.71 -11.97
C CYS A 26 -10.69 10.11 -10.63
N HIS A 27 -11.92 10.36 -10.18
CA HIS A 27 -12.39 9.84 -8.89
C HIS A 27 -13.33 8.67 -9.13
N THR A 28 -12.89 7.47 -8.75
CA THR A 28 -13.74 6.27 -8.83
C THR A 28 -14.26 5.92 -7.45
N SER A 29 -15.55 5.66 -7.33
CA SER A 29 -16.15 5.19 -6.07
C SER A 29 -16.78 3.81 -6.20
N ALA A 30 -16.67 3.02 -5.14
CA ALA A 30 -17.34 1.74 -4.99
C ALA A 30 -17.87 1.58 -3.57
N THR A 31 -18.98 0.87 -3.42
CA THR A 31 -19.44 0.38 -2.12
C THR A 31 -18.77 -0.95 -1.82
N GLN A 32 -18.12 -1.04 -0.67
CA GLN A 32 -17.58 -2.28 -0.14
C GLN A 32 -18.61 -2.95 0.77
N HIS A 33 -18.88 -4.22 0.49
CA HIS A 33 -19.58 -5.13 1.39
C HIS A 33 -18.61 -6.21 1.85
N TYR A 34 -18.77 -6.69 3.08
CA TYR A 34 -18.00 -7.82 3.56
C TYR A 34 -18.87 -8.80 4.33
N GLU A 35 -18.54 -10.07 4.21
CA GLU A 35 -19.20 -11.19 4.87
C GLU A 35 -18.14 -11.98 5.65
N ARG A 36 -18.48 -12.40 6.87
CA ARG A 36 -17.59 -13.24 7.69
C ARG A 36 -18.10 -14.67 7.68
N GLU A 37 -17.31 -15.56 7.13
CA GLU A 37 -17.55 -17.00 7.10
C GLU A 37 -16.92 -17.61 8.37
N ILE A 38 -17.74 -17.85 9.39
CA ILE A 38 -17.26 -18.38 10.68
C ILE A 38 -16.74 -19.80 10.52
N ILE A 39 -15.49 -20.02 10.94
CA ILE A 39 -14.85 -21.34 11.01
C ILE A 39 -15.27 -22.04 12.30
N GLY A 40 -15.21 -21.33 13.43
CA GLY A 40 -15.59 -21.87 14.74
C GLY A 40 -15.15 -20.98 15.90
N PHE A 41 -15.58 -21.37 17.10
CA PHE A 41 -15.14 -20.77 18.37
C PHE A 41 -14.14 -21.70 19.05
N SER A 42 -13.27 -21.15 19.90
CA SER A 42 -12.46 -21.96 20.81
C SER A 42 -13.33 -22.68 21.85
N ASP A 43 -12.80 -23.75 22.46
CA ASP A 43 -13.53 -24.54 23.47
C ASP A 43 -14.01 -23.70 24.67
N ASP A 44 -13.21 -22.71 25.07
CA ASP A 44 -13.52 -21.76 26.15
C ASP A 44 -14.27 -20.51 25.67
N LEU A 45 -14.59 -20.43 24.38
CA LEU A 45 -15.20 -19.29 23.70
C LEU A 45 -14.40 -17.99 23.76
N SER A 46 -13.13 -18.01 24.19
CA SER A 46 -12.26 -16.84 24.24
C SER A 46 -11.98 -16.24 22.86
N THR A 47 -11.98 -17.06 21.80
CA THR A 47 -11.72 -16.62 20.43
C THR A 47 -12.74 -17.14 19.43
N VAL A 48 -12.86 -16.42 18.32
CA VAL A 48 -13.62 -16.83 17.13
C VAL A 48 -12.73 -16.72 15.90
N SER A 49 -12.77 -17.76 15.06
CA SER A 49 -12.04 -17.83 13.81
C SER A 49 -12.98 -17.69 12.62
N PHE A 50 -12.59 -16.91 11.61
CA PHE A 50 -13.40 -16.69 10.41
C PHE A 50 -12.55 -16.32 9.19
N TYR A 51 -13.11 -16.53 8.00
CA TYR A 51 -12.65 -15.86 6.78
C TYR A 51 -13.49 -14.62 6.52
N GLU A 52 -12.89 -13.61 5.91
CA GLU A 52 -13.62 -12.42 5.45
C GLU A 52 -13.65 -12.41 3.92
N ARG A 53 -14.84 -12.25 3.34
CA ARG A 53 -15.03 -12.09 1.90
C ARG A 53 -15.45 -10.66 1.62
N ARG A 54 -14.71 -9.95 0.78
CA ARG A 54 -14.97 -8.54 0.43
C ARG A 54 -15.49 -8.44 -1.00
N TYR A 55 -16.59 -7.71 -1.18
CA TYR A 55 -17.18 -7.41 -2.48
C TYR A 55 -17.10 -5.92 -2.75
N TYR A 56 -16.75 -5.55 -3.98
CA TYR A 56 -16.65 -4.17 -4.44
C TYR A 56 -17.70 -3.93 -5.53
N VAL A 57 -18.65 -3.04 -5.25
CA VAL A 57 -19.74 -2.69 -6.17
C VAL A 57 -19.53 -1.25 -6.64
N PHE A 58 -19.22 -1.08 -7.91
CA PHE A 58 -18.98 0.24 -8.51
C PHE A 58 -20.20 1.17 -8.31
N ASP A 59 -19.93 2.42 -7.92
CA ASP A 59 -20.93 3.47 -7.73
C ASP A 59 -20.75 4.56 -8.80
N PRO A 60 -21.54 4.52 -9.90
CA PRO A 60 -21.42 5.50 -10.98
C PRO A 60 -21.89 6.89 -10.57
N ILE A 61 -22.74 7.03 -9.54
CA ILE A 61 -23.31 8.32 -9.13
C ILE A 61 -22.25 9.14 -8.37
N LYS A 62 -21.43 8.46 -7.57
CA LYS A 62 -20.36 9.08 -6.78
C LYS A 62 -19.00 9.05 -7.45
N THR A 63 -18.92 8.51 -8.66
CA THR A 63 -17.73 8.52 -9.51
C THR A 63 -17.73 9.79 -10.35
N THR A 64 -16.61 10.50 -10.38
CA THR A 64 -16.40 11.63 -11.30
C THR A 64 -15.49 11.18 -12.43
N GLY A 65 -16.01 11.22 -13.66
CA GLY A 65 -15.35 10.68 -14.85
C GLY A 65 -15.97 9.36 -15.31
N SER A 66 -15.27 8.65 -16.18
CA SER A 66 -15.64 7.33 -16.68
C SER A 66 -14.58 6.30 -16.31
N LEU A 67 -15.01 5.05 -16.07
CA LEU A 67 -14.08 3.93 -15.99
C LEU A 67 -13.31 3.73 -17.31
N ASP A 68 -13.85 4.20 -18.42
CA ASP A 68 -13.21 4.07 -19.74
C ASP A 68 -12.37 5.31 -20.12
N ASP A 69 -12.15 6.24 -19.16
CA ASP A 69 -11.28 7.40 -19.37
C ASP A 69 -9.82 6.93 -19.52
N ASN A 70 -9.16 7.44 -20.55
CA ASN A 70 -7.74 7.17 -20.79
C ASN A 70 -6.88 8.01 -19.83
N ILE A 71 -5.93 7.33 -19.20
CA ILE A 71 -4.96 7.88 -18.27
C ILE A 71 -3.57 7.37 -18.60
N THR A 72 -2.57 8.19 -18.29
CA THR A 72 -1.17 7.80 -18.32
C THR A 72 -0.70 7.68 -16.89
N VAL A 73 -0.24 6.50 -16.50
CA VAL A 73 0.23 6.22 -15.15
C VAL A 73 1.59 5.54 -15.18
N ILE A 74 2.29 5.56 -14.06
CA ILE A 74 3.49 4.75 -13.88
C ILE A 74 3.12 3.27 -14.07
N ASN A 75 3.90 2.58 -14.90
CA ASN A 75 3.78 1.15 -15.11
C ASN A 75 4.37 0.44 -13.89
N ALA A 76 3.55 0.24 -12.84
CA ALA A 76 4.01 -0.30 -11.57
C ALA A 76 4.72 -1.67 -11.69
N PRO A 77 4.24 -2.63 -12.51
CA PRO A 77 4.98 -3.87 -12.77
C PRO A 77 6.38 -3.62 -13.34
N PHE A 78 6.53 -2.70 -14.29
CA PHE A 78 7.82 -2.36 -14.87
C PHE A 78 8.72 -1.62 -13.87
N ALA A 79 8.17 -0.67 -13.12
CA ALA A 79 8.88 0.04 -12.04
C ALA A 79 9.45 -0.93 -10.99
N ALA A 80 8.70 -1.98 -10.63
CA ALA A 80 9.15 -3.00 -9.70
C ALA A 80 10.41 -3.75 -10.18
N LEU A 81 10.58 -3.89 -11.50
CA LEU A 81 11.76 -4.55 -12.08
C LEU A 81 13.07 -3.83 -11.71
N GLY A 82 13.02 -2.53 -11.41
CA GLY A 82 14.18 -1.77 -10.93
C GLY A 82 14.77 -2.33 -9.62
N SER A 83 13.93 -2.91 -8.75
CA SER A 83 14.37 -3.55 -7.51
C SER A 83 14.63 -5.06 -7.67
N ILE A 84 13.87 -5.71 -8.56
CA ILE A 84 13.93 -7.17 -8.76
C ILE A 84 15.14 -7.57 -9.60
N ILE A 85 15.37 -6.90 -10.75
CA ILE A 85 16.44 -7.29 -11.70
C ILE A 85 17.82 -7.27 -11.04
N PRO A 86 18.24 -6.23 -10.27
CA PRO A 86 19.57 -6.24 -9.65
C PRO A 86 19.80 -7.44 -8.75
N LYS A 87 18.80 -7.80 -7.92
CA LYS A 87 18.86 -8.99 -7.04
C LYS A 87 19.02 -10.28 -7.84
N LEU A 88 18.28 -10.42 -8.94
CA LEU A 88 18.39 -11.58 -9.83
C LEU A 88 19.77 -11.65 -10.48
N VAL A 89 20.28 -10.53 -11.01
CA VAL A 89 21.58 -10.49 -11.69
C VAL A 89 22.73 -10.73 -10.71
N ASP A 90 22.69 -10.14 -9.53
CA ASP A 90 23.70 -10.32 -8.47
C ASP A 90 23.70 -11.74 -7.90
N GLY A 91 22.57 -12.45 -7.98
CA GLY A 91 22.44 -13.86 -7.59
C GLY A 91 23.03 -14.85 -8.60
N LEU A 92 23.30 -14.44 -9.84
CA LEU A 92 23.86 -15.33 -10.86
C LEU A 92 25.35 -15.62 -10.58
N PRO A 93 25.81 -16.88 -10.73
CA PRO A 93 27.21 -17.26 -10.51
C PRO A 93 28.11 -16.85 -11.68
N LEU A 94 28.03 -15.59 -12.12
CA LEU A 94 28.81 -15.04 -13.22
C LEU A 94 29.99 -14.22 -12.69
N PRO A 95 31.19 -14.33 -13.31
CA PRO A 95 32.30 -13.44 -12.97
C PRO A 95 31.92 -11.96 -13.15
N PRO A 96 32.41 -11.02 -12.32
CA PRO A 96 32.02 -9.61 -12.35
C PRO A 96 32.19 -8.92 -13.72
N PHE A 97 33.15 -9.37 -14.54
CA PHE A 97 33.34 -8.86 -15.91
C PHE A 97 32.15 -9.17 -16.85
N PHE A 98 31.36 -10.19 -16.55
CA PHE A 98 30.17 -10.58 -17.31
C PHE A 98 28.85 -10.00 -16.76
N SER A 99 28.89 -9.15 -15.73
CA SER A 99 27.70 -8.56 -15.10
C SER A 99 26.81 -7.78 -16.08
N SER A 100 27.38 -7.24 -17.17
CA SER A 100 26.63 -6.54 -18.20
C SER A 100 25.82 -7.44 -19.14
N LEU A 101 26.14 -8.73 -19.26
CA LEU A 101 25.45 -9.64 -20.18
C LEU A 101 23.99 -9.90 -19.76
N PRO A 102 23.69 -10.25 -18.49
CA PRO A 102 22.30 -10.37 -18.02
C PRO A 102 21.47 -9.12 -18.27
N TYR A 103 21.99 -7.93 -17.95
CA TYR A 103 21.28 -6.67 -18.20
C TYR A 103 20.99 -6.44 -19.69
N ARG A 104 21.92 -6.80 -20.60
CA ARG A 104 21.66 -6.72 -22.05
C ARG A 104 20.55 -7.67 -22.50
N ALA A 105 20.53 -8.90 -21.99
CA ALA A 105 19.48 -9.86 -22.29
C ALA A 105 18.11 -9.38 -21.79
N VAL A 106 18.06 -8.90 -20.54
CA VAL A 106 16.84 -8.35 -19.94
C VAL A 106 16.35 -7.12 -20.72
N ASN A 107 17.22 -6.17 -21.02
CA ASN A 107 16.83 -4.99 -21.82
C ASN A 107 16.30 -5.39 -23.20
N SER A 108 16.94 -6.34 -23.88
CA SER A 108 16.46 -6.83 -25.19
C SER A 108 15.07 -7.46 -25.09
N PHE A 109 14.78 -8.15 -23.99
CA PHE A 109 13.47 -8.74 -23.71
C PHE A 109 12.41 -7.70 -23.37
N LEU A 110 12.73 -6.69 -22.56
CA LEU A 110 11.83 -5.58 -22.24
C LEU A 110 11.47 -4.78 -23.49
N GLU A 111 12.45 -4.53 -24.36
CA GLU A 111 12.25 -3.81 -25.61
C GLU A 111 11.42 -4.57 -26.63
N SER A 112 11.60 -5.89 -26.75
CA SER A 112 10.78 -6.70 -27.65
C SER A 112 9.30 -6.68 -27.26
N HIS A 113 9.00 -6.45 -25.98
CA HIS A 113 7.66 -6.26 -25.44
C HIS A 113 7.25 -4.78 -25.29
N LYS A 114 8.05 -3.84 -25.81
CA LYS A 114 7.80 -2.39 -25.77
C LYS A 114 7.49 -1.87 -24.36
N GLN A 115 8.13 -2.45 -23.34
CA GLN A 115 7.93 -2.03 -21.97
C GLN A 115 8.54 -0.64 -21.74
N SER A 116 7.86 0.17 -20.96
CA SER A 116 8.33 1.51 -20.59
C SER A 116 7.80 1.89 -19.20
N LEU A 117 8.42 2.93 -18.63
CA LEU A 117 8.14 3.38 -17.26
C LEU A 117 6.72 3.93 -17.09
N PHE A 118 6.11 4.43 -18.16
CA PHE A 118 4.72 4.90 -18.16
C PHE A 118 3.87 4.09 -19.12
N VAL A 119 2.61 3.87 -18.77
CA VAL A 119 1.65 3.13 -19.60
C VAL A 119 0.39 3.96 -19.79
N ASN A 120 -0.13 3.96 -21.02
CA ASN A 120 -1.45 4.49 -21.31
C ASN A 120 -2.47 3.36 -21.13
N THR A 121 -3.46 3.59 -20.29
CA THR A 121 -4.48 2.61 -19.93
C THR A 121 -5.80 3.31 -19.62
N THR A 122 -6.84 2.55 -19.31
CA THR A 122 -8.11 3.09 -18.81
C THR A 122 -8.17 3.00 -17.28
N VAL A 123 -9.02 3.82 -16.66
CA VAL A 123 -9.30 3.71 -15.22
C VAL A 123 -9.78 2.30 -14.84
N ARG A 124 -10.60 1.67 -15.70
CA ARG A 124 -11.11 0.31 -15.55
C ARG A 124 -9.96 -0.69 -15.47
N ASP A 125 -9.05 -0.61 -16.43
CA ASP A 125 -7.95 -1.54 -16.56
C ASP A 125 -6.95 -1.38 -15.42
N LEU A 126 -6.66 -0.13 -14.99
CA LEU A 126 -5.83 0.12 -13.81
C LEU A 126 -6.44 -0.46 -12.53
N LEU A 127 -7.77 -0.36 -12.36
CA LEU A 127 -8.44 -0.85 -11.16
C LEU A 127 -8.65 -2.37 -11.19
N PHE A 128 -9.12 -2.93 -12.29
CA PHE A 128 -9.59 -4.32 -12.35
C PHE A 128 -8.63 -5.27 -13.05
N GLY A 129 -7.66 -4.75 -13.81
CA GLY A 129 -6.64 -5.56 -14.46
C GLY A 129 -6.44 -5.20 -15.92
N TYR A 130 -5.22 -4.82 -16.31
CA TYR A 130 -4.75 -4.96 -17.70
C TYR A 130 -3.82 -6.15 -17.81
N LYS A 131 -3.90 -6.83 -18.96
CA LYS A 131 -3.07 -8.00 -19.25
C LYS A 131 -1.61 -7.59 -19.47
N LEU A 132 -0.69 -8.37 -18.92
CA LEU A 132 0.74 -8.25 -19.08
C LEU A 132 1.26 -9.36 -20.00
N ASP A 133 1.23 -9.11 -21.31
CA ASP A 133 1.69 -10.11 -22.31
C ASP A 133 3.15 -10.55 -22.10
N ILE A 134 3.97 -9.71 -21.45
CA ILE A 134 5.34 -10.06 -21.07
C ILE A 134 5.40 -11.24 -20.10
N LEU A 135 4.39 -11.42 -19.24
CA LEU A 135 4.31 -12.55 -18.31
C LEU A 135 4.05 -13.86 -19.04
N ASP A 136 3.12 -13.84 -20.01
CA ASP A 136 2.82 -15.02 -20.85
C ASP A 136 4.09 -15.49 -21.58
N THR A 137 4.86 -14.56 -22.15
CA THR A 137 6.12 -14.90 -22.81
C THR A 137 7.15 -15.42 -21.80
N ALA A 138 7.27 -14.79 -20.62
CA ALA A 138 8.23 -15.21 -19.60
C ALA A 138 7.94 -16.61 -19.06
N GLU A 139 6.67 -16.99 -18.89
CA GLU A 139 6.26 -18.35 -18.52
C GLU A 139 6.76 -19.39 -19.54
N GLY A 140 6.76 -19.05 -20.83
CA GLY A 140 7.33 -19.89 -21.88
C GLY A 140 8.83 -20.18 -21.70
N PHE A 141 9.56 -19.32 -20.98
CA PHE A 141 10.98 -19.48 -20.66
C PHE A 141 11.24 -20.00 -19.24
N ALA A 142 10.20 -20.29 -18.45
CA ALA A 142 10.32 -20.65 -17.04
C ALA A 142 11.28 -21.83 -16.79
N HIS A 143 11.22 -22.88 -17.62
CA HIS A 143 12.14 -24.02 -17.51
C HIS A 143 13.61 -23.65 -17.76
N THR A 144 13.86 -22.74 -18.70
CA THR A 144 15.22 -22.25 -18.95
C THR A 144 15.70 -21.39 -17.78
N LEU A 145 14.85 -20.50 -17.27
CA LEU A 145 15.17 -19.65 -16.11
C LEU A 145 15.45 -20.47 -14.84
N SER A 146 14.64 -21.49 -14.56
CA SER A 146 14.84 -22.38 -13.41
C SER A 146 16.15 -23.17 -13.50
N THR A 147 16.60 -23.53 -14.71
CA THR A 147 17.91 -24.16 -14.91
C THR A 147 19.07 -23.25 -14.45
N PHE A 148 18.88 -21.93 -14.48
CA PHE A 148 19.83 -20.94 -13.99
C PHE A 148 19.55 -20.49 -12.55
N GLY A 149 18.64 -21.15 -11.82
CA GLY A 149 18.27 -20.81 -10.45
C GLY A 149 17.39 -19.56 -10.34
N ILE A 150 16.76 -19.14 -11.45
CA ILE A 150 15.80 -18.04 -11.48
C ILE A 150 14.40 -18.65 -11.39
N ASP A 151 13.98 -18.94 -10.16
CA ASP A 151 12.65 -19.47 -9.85
C ASP A 151 11.74 -18.36 -9.33
N ASP A 152 10.46 -18.39 -9.74
CA ASP A 152 9.37 -17.54 -9.25
C ASP A 152 9.74 -16.04 -9.11
N PHE A 153 10.47 -15.52 -10.11
CA PHE A 153 11.00 -14.15 -10.13
C PHE A 153 9.93 -13.05 -10.11
N MET A 154 8.68 -13.40 -10.44
CA MET A 154 7.53 -12.55 -10.20
C MET A 154 6.46 -13.31 -9.39
N PRO A 155 6.03 -12.76 -8.24
CA PRO A 155 5.03 -13.39 -7.40
C PRO A 155 3.66 -13.41 -8.10
N ARG A 156 3.21 -14.61 -8.50
CA ARG A 156 1.95 -14.82 -9.25
C ARG A 156 0.71 -14.30 -8.52
N GLU A 157 0.79 -14.22 -7.19
CA GLU A 157 -0.27 -13.67 -6.33
C GLU A 157 -0.63 -12.22 -6.68
N PHE A 158 0.33 -11.42 -7.19
CA PHE A 158 0.10 -10.02 -7.60
C PHE A 158 -0.38 -9.88 -9.04
N PHE A 159 -0.27 -10.96 -9.82
CA PHE A 159 -0.67 -10.98 -11.22
C PHE A 159 -1.69 -12.09 -11.51
N PRO A 160 -2.86 -12.12 -10.83
CA PRO A 160 -3.91 -13.06 -11.17
C PRO A 160 -4.24 -13.00 -12.66
N ASN A 161 -4.22 -14.16 -13.34
CA ASN A 161 -4.43 -14.28 -14.78
C ASN A 161 -3.47 -13.39 -15.60
N ASN A 162 -2.21 -13.30 -15.18
CA ASN A 162 -1.16 -12.50 -15.82
C ASN A 162 -1.58 -11.05 -16.07
N SER A 163 -2.34 -10.47 -15.14
CA SER A 163 -2.89 -9.13 -15.25
C SER A 163 -2.57 -8.31 -13.99
N PHE A 164 -2.26 -7.03 -14.17
CA PHE A 164 -2.04 -6.11 -13.06
C PHE A 164 -3.22 -5.15 -12.93
N GLY A 165 -3.74 -5.03 -11.72
CA GLY A 165 -4.72 -4.01 -11.36
C GLY A 165 -4.86 -3.91 -9.85
N VAL A 166 -5.18 -2.71 -9.35
CA VAL A 166 -5.22 -2.40 -7.90
C VAL A 166 -6.15 -3.35 -7.13
N LEU A 167 -7.28 -3.71 -7.73
CA LEU A 167 -8.31 -4.59 -7.18
C LEU A 167 -8.41 -5.93 -7.92
N ASN A 168 -7.48 -6.20 -8.84
CA ASN A 168 -7.47 -7.47 -9.57
C ASN A 168 -7.36 -8.65 -8.58
N GLY A 169 -8.19 -9.67 -8.76
CA GLY A 169 -8.24 -10.84 -7.88
C GLY A 169 -8.74 -10.58 -6.45
N ARG A 170 -9.18 -9.36 -6.09
CA ARG A 170 -9.67 -9.05 -4.73
C ARG A 170 -11.18 -9.21 -4.56
N ASN A 171 -11.95 -9.13 -5.64
CA ASN A 171 -13.41 -9.11 -5.55
C ASN A 171 -13.97 -10.50 -5.25
N GLY A 172 -14.67 -10.63 -4.13
CA GLY A 172 -15.30 -11.87 -3.70
C GLY A 172 -14.31 -12.95 -3.28
N THR A 173 -13.04 -12.63 -3.00
CA THR A 173 -12.04 -13.59 -2.51
C THR A 173 -11.98 -13.63 -0.99
N LEU A 174 -11.57 -14.79 -0.46
CA LEU A 174 -11.45 -15.03 0.98
C LEU A 174 -10.10 -14.51 1.49
N ASP A 175 -10.15 -13.69 2.53
CA ASP A 175 -9.01 -13.26 3.33
C ASP A 175 -9.07 -13.94 4.71
N GLY A 176 -7.89 -14.25 5.27
CA GLY A 176 -7.73 -14.98 6.53
C GLY A 176 -7.10 -16.38 6.36
N PRO A 177 -7.30 -17.28 7.34
CA PRO A 177 -8.20 -17.14 8.47
C PRO A 177 -7.76 -16.04 9.46
N PHE A 178 -8.72 -15.35 10.04
CA PHE A 178 -8.53 -14.45 11.18
C PHE A 178 -8.97 -15.17 12.44
N GLU A 179 -8.26 -14.97 13.55
CA GLU A 179 -8.70 -15.35 14.89
C GLU A 179 -8.73 -14.09 15.74
N VAL A 180 -9.87 -13.79 16.35
CA VAL A 180 -10.07 -12.59 17.19
C VAL A 180 -10.64 -12.94 18.55
N TYR A 181 -10.32 -12.13 19.56
CA TYR A 181 -10.85 -12.28 20.90
C TYR A 181 -12.31 -11.84 21.01
N THR A 182 -13.12 -12.64 21.70
CA THR A 182 -14.57 -12.40 21.86
C THR A 182 -14.91 -11.56 23.09
N GLY A 183 -13.95 -11.33 23.99
CA GLY A 183 -14.19 -10.70 25.29
C GLY A 183 -14.63 -11.69 26.38
N LEU A 184 -14.87 -12.96 26.04
CA LEU A 184 -15.20 -14.01 27.00
C LEU A 184 -13.94 -14.63 27.62
N ALA A 185 -14.14 -15.45 28.65
CA ALA A 185 -13.07 -16.20 29.32
C ALA A 185 -11.85 -15.34 29.77
N GLY A 186 -12.10 -14.10 30.19
CA GLY A 186 -11.05 -13.22 30.70
C GLY A 186 -10.35 -12.34 29.65
N THR A 187 -10.89 -12.26 28.42
CA THR A 187 -10.30 -11.49 27.31
C THR A 187 -11.01 -10.15 27.06
N GLN A 188 -11.69 -9.59 28.07
CA GLN A 188 -12.48 -8.36 27.94
C GLN A 188 -11.66 -7.17 27.43
N ASP A 189 -10.42 -7.04 27.93
CA ASP A 189 -9.50 -5.97 27.56
C ASP A 189 -8.94 -6.14 26.13
N ASP A 190 -9.09 -7.33 25.54
CA ASP A 190 -8.65 -7.66 24.18
C ASP A 190 -9.83 -7.78 23.20
N PHE A 191 -11.05 -7.39 23.60
CA PHE A 191 -12.24 -7.54 22.77
C PHE A 191 -12.06 -7.00 21.34
N GLY A 192 -12.25 -7.87 20.35
CA GLY A 192 -12.12 -7.55 18.93
C GLY A 192 -10.67 -7.45 18.43
N ALA A 193 -9.67 -7.63 19.31
CA ALA A 193 -8.26 -7.67 18.91
C ALA A 193 -7.94 -8.98 18.19
N PHE A 194 -7.01 -8.89 17.25
CA PHE A 194 -6.48 -10.07 16.57
C PHE A 194 -5.62 -10.89 17.53
N LYS A 195 -5.88 -12.19 17.59
CA LYS A 195 -4.98 -13.19 18.16
C LYS A 195 -4.03 -13.75 17.11
N SER A 196 -4.54 -13.98 15.90
CA SER A 196 -3.73 -14.43 14.76
C SER A 196 -4.34 -14.05 13.41
N TRP A 197 -3.48 -13.95 12.40
CA TRP A 197 -3.84 -13.82 10.99
C TRP A 197 -3.08 -14.87 10.18
N LYS A 198 -3.78 -15.61 9.31
CA LYS A 198 -3.23 -16.74 8.55
C LYS A 198 -2.48 -17.76 9.44
N ASN A 199 -3.06 -18.04 10.60
CA ASN A 199 -2.50 -18.92 11.65
C ASN A 199 -1.15 -18.46 12.22
N GLN A 200 -0.81 -17.18 12.06
CA GLN A 200 0.38 -16.58 12.64
C GLN A 200 -0.03 -15.54 13.69
N SER A 201 0.50 -15.65 14.90
CA SER A 201 0.29 -14.66 15.98
C SER A 201 1.22 -13.44 15.87
N ARG A 202 2.19 -13.50 14.96
CA ARG A 202 3.11 -12.42 14.62
C ARG A 202 3.53 -12.54 13.16
N LEU A 203 3.91 -11.44 12.57
CA LEU A 203 4.51 -11.37 11.25
C LEU A 203 5.97 -11.87 11.30
N ASN A 204 6.59 -12.01 10.13
CA ASN A 204 7.96 -12.47 10.00
C ASN A 204 8.76 -11.66 8.96
N TRP A 205 8.25 -10.50 8.55
CA TRP A 205 8.87 -9.67 7.51
C TRP A 205 9.83 -8.64 8.08
N TRP A 206 9.64 -8.22 9.34
CA TRP A 206 10.35 -7.10 9.94
C TRP A 206 11.51 -7.56 10.85
N LYS A 207 12.46 -6.67 11.15
CA LYS A 207 13.70 -7.04 11.87
C LYS A 207 13.49 -7.45 13.32
N ALA A 208 12.46 -6.94 13.99
CA ALA A 208 12.24 -7.13 15.42
C ALA A 208 10.81 -7.57 15.73
N ASP A 209 10.65 -8.29 16.84
CA ASP A 209 9.36 -8.79 17.31
C ASP A 209 8.33 -7.68 17.52
N ALA A 210 8.76 -6.49 17.96
CA ALA A 210 7.87 -5.34 18.13
C ALA A 210 7.21 -4.88 16.81
N CYS A 211 7.97 -4.83 15.71
CA CYS A 211 7.43 -4.50 14.38
C CYS A 211 6.61 -5.64 13.78
N ASN A 212 6.92 -6.88 14.15
CA ASN A 212 6.17 -8.06 13.74
C ASN A 212 4.89 -8.32 14.57
N ALA A 213 4.65 -7.54 15.62
CA ALA A 213 3.47 -7.73 16.46
C ALA A 213 2.19 -7.34 15.70
N ILE A 214 1.19 -8.22 15.75
CA ILE A 214 -0.18 -7.95 15.28
C ILE A 214 -0.94 -7.36 16.46
N ASN A 215 -1.04 -6.03 16.51
CA ASN A 215 -1.55 -5.29 17.67
C ASN A 215 -2.93 -4.72 17.40
N GLY A 216 -3.83 -4.94 18.37
CA GLY A 216 -5.16 -4.33 18.36
C GLY A 216 -6.14 -4.99 17.39
N THR A 217 -7.12 -4.22 16.96
CA THR A 217 -8.31 -4.72 16.25
C THR A 217 -8.22 -4.49 14.74
N ASP A 218 -9.31 -4.72 14.01
CA ASP A 218 -9.46 -4.33 12.60
C ASP A 218 -9.75 -2.83 12.39
N GLY A 219 -9.73 -2.03 13.47
CA GLY A 219 -9.99 -0.60 13.44
C GLY A 219 -11.48 -0.23 13.34
N THR A 220 -12.40 -1.18 13.39
CA THR A 220 -13.85 -0.91 13.38
C THR A 220 -14.48 -0.88 14.78
N ILE A 221 -13.75 -1.40 15.77
CA ILE A 221 -14.13 -1.44 17.18
C ILE A 221 -12.88 -1.57 18.03
N TRP A 222 -12.91 -1.04 19.24
CA TRP A 222 -11.92 -1.27 20.29
C TRP A 222 -12.62 -1.76 21.56
N PRO A 223 -11.88 -2.26 22.55
CA PRO A 223 -12.43 -2.60 23.86
C PRO A 223 -13.26 -1.43 24.44
N PRO A 224 -14.37 -1.72 25.16
CA PRO A 224 -15.21 -0.71 25.80
C PRO A 224 -14.44 0.23 26.72
N PHE A 225 -15.05 1.39 27.03
CA PHE A 225 -14.51 2.40 27.95
C PHE A 225 -13.18 3.02 27.49
N ILE A 226 -13.22 3.67 26.34
CA ILE A 226 -12.05 4.28 25.70
C ILE A 226 -11.38 5.31 26.61
N ASP A 227 -10.09 5.11 26.85
CA ASP A 227 -9.21 6.02 27.58
C ASP A 227 -8.50 6.96 26.60
N LYS A 228 -8.75 8.27 26.74
CA LYS A 228 -8.16 9.31 25.89
C LYS A 228 -6.64 9.41 26.01
N SER A 229 -6.05 8.94 27.10
CA SER A 229 -4.61 8.97 27.32
C SER A 229 -3.86 7.89 26.54
N LYS A 230 -4.57 6.87 26.03
CA LYS A 230 -4.00 5.74 25.32
C LYS A 230 -4.13 5.89 23.81
N ARG A 231 -3.11 5.40 23.09
CA ARG A 231 -3.20 5.17 21.64
C ARG A 231 -4.07 3.95 21.36
N LEU A 232 -4.82 3.99 20.26
CA LEU A 232 -5.62 2.86 19.79
C LEU A 232 -4.87 2.18 18.65
N ASN A 233 -4.44 0.94 18.88
CA ASN A 233 -3.72 0.14 17.89
C ASN A 233 -4.70 -0.65 17.01
N PHE A 234 -4.33 -0.85 15.75
CA PHE A 234 -5.07 -1.69 14.82
C PHE A 234 -4.12 -2.30 13.79
N TYR A 235 -4.47 -3.49 13.30
CA TYR A 235 -3.69 -4.18 12.27
C TYR A 235 -4.39 -4.07 10.92
N VAL A 236 -3.63 -3.72 9.88
CA VAL A 236 -4.12 -3.64 8.51
C VAL A 236 -3.33 -4.64 7.64
N PRO A 237 -3.89 -5.80 7.30
CA PRO A 237 -3.20 -6.81 6.48
C PRO A 237 -2.67 -6.25 5.16
N ASP A 238 -3.46 -5.41 4.50
CA ASP A 238 -3.12 -4.80 3.19
C ASP A 238 -1.87 -3.90 3.23
N VAL A 239 -1.41 -3.47 4.41
CA VAL A 239 -0.24 -2.60 4.57
C VAL A 239 0.86 -3.28 5.42
N CYS A 240 0.66 -4.55 5.78
CA CYS A 240 1.65 -5.42 6.42
C CYS A 240 2.21 -4.99 7.79
N ARG A 241 1.52 -4.12 8.52
CA ARG A 241 1.93 -3.75 9.88
C ARG A 241 0.77 -3.30 10.74
N SER A 242 1.02 -3.26 12.04
CA SER A 242 0.16 -2.58 12.99
C SER A 242 0.42 -1.06 12.93
N LEU A 243 -0.66 -0.30 13.01
CA LEU A 243 -0.68 1.16 13.07
C LEU A 243 -1.43 1.60 14.33
N TYR A 244 -1.38 2.90 14.63
CA TYR A 244 -2.10 3.47 15.76
C TYR A 244 -2.65 4.86 15.46
N VAL A 245 -3.70 5.22 16.20
CA VAL A 245 -4.27 6.56 16.23
C VAL A 245 -4.28 7.10 17.66
N THR A 246 -4.21 8.43 17.79
CA THR A 246 -4.21 9.14 19.08
C THR A 246 -5.38 10.09 19.20
N PHE A 247 -5.84 10.32 20.43
CA PHE A 247 -6.95 11.22 20.73
C PHE A 247 -6.61 12.65 20.30
N GLN A 248 -7.58 13.30 19.65
CA GLN A 248 -7.47 14.69 19.22
C GLN A 248 -8.41 15.58 20.05
N GLU A 249 -9.71 15.27 20.02
CA GLU A 249 -10.73 16.08 20.69
C GLU A 249 -12.02 15.30 20.98
N GLU A 250 -12.83 15.83 21.89
CA GLU A 250 -14.21 15.40 22.06
C GLU A 250 -15.07 15.93 20.91
N SER A 251 -16.06 15.15 20.49
CA SER A 251 -16.97 15.51 19.40
C SER A 251 -18.37 14.94 19.65
N GLU A 252 -19.31 15.38 18.84
CA GLU A 252 -20.64 14.80 18.77
C GLU A 252 -21.02 14.59 17.32
N LEU A 253 -21.42 13.37 16.96
CA LEU A 253 -21.84 13.02 15.61
C LEU A 253 -23.27 12.50 15.64
N LYS A 254 -24.19 13.21 15.00
CA LYS A 254 -25.62 12.85 14.94
C LYS A 254 -26.25 12.60 16.33
N GLY A 255 -25.87 13.38 17.34
CA GLY A 255 -26.36 13.23 18.72
C GLY A 255 -25.65 12.16 19.55
N ILE A 256 -24.64 11.47 19.00
CA ILE A 256 -23.83 10.48 19.70
C ILE A 256 -22.52 11.15 20.12
N LYS A 257 -22.20 11.12 21.41
CA LYS A 257 -20.91 11.60 21.92
C LYS A 257 -19.79 10.70 21.40
N THR A 258 -18.76 11.28 20.82
CA THR A 258 -17.64 10.56 20.23
C THR A 258 -16.31 11.21 20.61
N TYR A 259 -15.23 10.44 20.52
CA TYR A 259 -13.87 10.95 20.53
C TYR A 259 -13.31 10.91 19.11
N ILE A 260 -12.67 12.00 18.68
CA ILE A 260 -11.92 12.02 17.43
C ILE A 260 -10.53 11.45 17.68
N TYR A 261 -10.20 10.41 16.93
CA TYR A 261 -8.87 9.84 16.83
C TYR A 261 -8.32 10.04 15.42
N SER A 262 -7.02 10.29 15.32
CA SER A 262 -6.31 10.50 14.05
C SER A 262 -4.93 9.86 14.10
N ALA A 263 -4.39 9.54 12.92
CA ALA A 263 -2.99 9.20 12.77
C ALA A 263 -2.13 10.39 13.26
N PRO A 264 -1.18 10.18 14.18
CA PRO A 264 -0.21 11.20 14.58
C PRO A 264 0.85 11.40 13.49
N ASP A 265 1.54 12.54 13.53
CA ASP A 265 2.54 12.90 12.53
C ASP A 265 3.73 11.94 12.48
N ASP A 266 4.02 11.24 13.58
CA ASP A 266 5.16 10.34 13.72
C ASP A 266 4.93 8.91 13.25
N VAL A 267 3.68 8.50 12.98
CA VAL A 267 3.36 7.08 12.69
C VAL A 267 3.99 6.61 11.38
N MET A 268 4.13 7.51 10.40
CA MET A 268 4.76 7.25 9.10
C MET A 268 6.16 7.86 8.99
N ASN A 269 6.76 8.33 10.08
CA ASN A 269 8.09 8.95 10.02
C ASN A 269 9.21 7.91 9.99
N GLY A 270 10.35 8.31 9.42
CA GLY A 270 11.52 7.48 9.31
C GLY A 270 12.16 7.22 10.67
N MET A 271 13.11 6.27 10.70
CA MET A 271 13.75 5.81 11.94
C MET A 271 14.48 6.90 12.74
N GLU A 272 14.91 7.99 12.10
CA GLU A 272 15.58 9.11 12.79
C GLU A 272 14.59 9.93 13.62
N THR A 273 13.43 10.24 13.06
CA THR A 273 12.39 11.04 13.70
C THR A 273 11.54 10.20 14.65
N ASN A 274 11.26 8.94 14.29
CA ASN A 274 10.57 7.98 15.14
C ASN A 274 11.39 6.68 15.29
N PRO A 275 12.17 6.54 16.36
CA PRO A 275 12.97 5.33 16.62
C PRO A 275 12.15 4.04 16.76
N GLU A 276 10.85 4.10 17.10
CA GLU A 276 9.98 2.91 17.10
C GLU A 276 9.87 2.27 15.70
N ASN A 277 10.13 3.05 14.64
CA ASN A 277 10.07 2.58 13.26
C ASN A 277 11.39 1.97 12.73
N GLU A 278 12.48 1.93 13.51
CA GLU A 278 13.77 1.38 13.09
C GLU A 278 13.65 -0.06 12.55
N CYS A 279 12.86 -0.91 13.19
CA CYS A 279 12.72 -2.31 12.77
C CYS A 279 11.92 -2.54 11.49
N PHE A 280 11.27 -1.51 10.93
CA PHE A 280 10.69 -1.54 9.58
C PHE A 280 11.72 -1.23 8.50
N CYS A 281 12.87 -0.66 8.85
CA CYS A 281 13.96 -0.47 7.90
C CYS A 281 14.67 -1.79 7.63
N MET A 282 14.40 -2.44 6.49
CA MET A 282 15.05 -3.72 6.17
C MET A 282 16.51 -3.57 5.73
N ASN A 283 16.89 -2.40 5.19
CA ASN A 283 18.24 -2.12 4.74
C ASN A 283 18.73 -0.76 5.27
N ASP A 284 19.55 -0.80 6.32
CA ASP A 284 20.03 0.40 7.03
C ASP A 284 21.02 1.23 6.20
N LYS A 285 21.46 0.70 5.05
CA LYS A 285 22.34 1.39 4.10
C LYS A 285 21.57 2.21 3.07
N THR A 286 20.24 2.11 3.02
CA THR A 286 19.41 2.86 2.08
C THR A 286 18.73 4.02 2.77
N ASP A 287 18.69 5.18 2.13
CA ASP A 287 18.10 6.40 2.70
C ASP A 287 16.58 6.32 2.84
N HIS A 288 15.92 5.36 2.17
CA HIS A 288 14.47 5.29 2.02
C HIS A 288 13.71 5.12 3.34
N CYS A 289 14.27 4.36 4.29
CA CYS A 289 13.65 4.15 5.60
C CYS A 289 13.93 5.29 6.60
N ARG A 290 14.76 6.26 6.18
CA ARG A 290 15.07 7.49 6.92
C ARG A 290 14.22 8.67 6.43
N LEU A 291 13.38 8.45 5.42
CA LEU A 291 12.47 9.47 4.90
C LEU A 291 11.23 9.54 5.78
N ASP A 292 10.87 10.76 6.19
CA ASP A 292 9.63 11.00 6.94
C ASP A 292 8.39 10.96 6.03
N GLY A 293 7.23 10.68 6.65
CA GLY A 293 5.92 10.62 6.01
C GLY A 293 5.68 9.45 5.05
N VAL A 294 6.60 8.50 4.96
CA VAL A 294 6.49 7.29 4.14
C VAL A 294 7.03 6.06 4.86
N TYR A 295 6.54 4.88 4.50
CA TYR A 295 7.27 3.64 4.81
C TYR A 295 7.25 2.65 3.65
N ASP A 296 8.30 1.84 3.58
CA ASP A 296 8.53 0.84 2.53
C ASP A 296 7.98 -0.52 2.97
N MET A 297 7.06 -1.08 2.19
CA MET A 297 6.46 -2.40 2.45
C MET A 297 7.02 -3.53 1.59
N SER A 298 8.12 -3.30 0.87
CA SER A 298 8.78 -4.31 0.01
C SER A 298 9.06 -5.64 0.72
N ALA A 299 9.37 -5.59 2.02
CA ALA A 299 9.62 -6.76 2.85
C ALA A 299 8.48 -7.80 2.83
N CYS A 300 7.23 -7.34 2.80
CA CYS A 300 6.05 -8.20 2.74
C CYS A 300 5.47 -8.33 1.33
N GLN A 301 6.02 -7.60 0.35
CA GLN A 301 5.55 -7.55 -1.03
C GLN A 301 6.54 -8.21 -2.00
N HIS A 302 7.31 -9.19 -1.52
CA HIS A 302 8.27 -9.94 -2.35
C HIS A 302 9.23 -9.00 -3.11
N ASP A 303 9.78 -8.01 -2.41
CA ASP A 303 10.72 -7.01 -2.93
C ASP A 303 10.14 -6.01 -3.95
N ILE A 304 8.83 -6.05 -4.22
CA ILE A 304 8.16 -4.99 -4.96
C ILE A 304 8.20 -3.71 -4.11
N PRO A 305 8.79 -2.61 -4.61
CA PRO A 305 9.09 -1.42 -3.80
C PRO A 305 7.86 -0.52 -3.61
N ILE A 306 6.77 -1.07 -3.05
CA ILE A 306 5.57 -0.34 -2.71
C ILE A 306 5.83 0.49 -1.46
N ILE A 307 5.41 1.75 -1.51
CA ILE A 307 5.56 2.75 -0.46
C ILE A 307 4.17 3.17 -0.02
N VAL A 308 3.95 3.21 1.29
CA VAL A 308 2.71 3.71 1.88
C VAL A 308 2.94 5.09 2.46
N SER A 309 1.98 5.98 2.26
CA SER A 309 2.03 7.37 2.74
C SER A 309 0.61 7.89 3.02
N LEU A 310 0.52 9.10 3.56
CA LEU A 310 -0.74 9.85 3.52
C LEU A 310 -0.93 10.50 2.14
N PRO A 311 -2.18 10.77 1.69
CA PRO A 311 -2.45 11.40 0.40
C PRO A 311 -1.64 12.67 0.14
N HIS A 312 -1.18 12.79 -1.11
CA HIS A 312 -0.25 13.84 -1.56
C HIS A 312 1.06 13.90 -0.76
N PHE A 313 1.50 12.77 -0.20
CA PHE A 313 2.66 12.71 0.70
C PHE A 313 2.57 13.72 1.85
N LEU A 314 1.39 13.85 2.48
CA LEU A 314 1.23 14.70 3.66
C LEU A 314 2.22 14.25 4.76
N GLY A 315 3.07 15.17 5.21
CA GLY A 315 4.15 14.87 6.17
C GLY A 315 5.42 14.26 5.54
N GLY A 316 5.45 14.11 4.22
CA GLY A 316 6.56 13.51 3.48
C GLY A 316 7.82 14.36 3.45
N ASP A 317 8.98 13.70 3.47
CA ASP A 317 10.29 14.33 3.31
C ASP A 317 10.37 15.19 2.02
N LYS A 318 11.12 16.29 2.08
CA LYS A 318 11.34 17.19 0.93
C LYS A 318 12.04 16.51 -0.24
N ARG A 319 12.89 15.52 0.04
CA ARG A 319 13.52 14.68 -0.99
C ARG A 319 12.49 13.94 -1.86
N ILE A 320 11.28 13.73 -1.35
CA ILE A 320 10.14 13.16 -2.07
C ILE A 320 9.29 14.28 -2.68
N THR A 321 8.83 15.20 -1.84
CA THR A 321 7.78 16.16 -2.22
C THR A 321 8.27 17.23 -3.19
N ASP A 322 9.52 17.68 -3.12
CA ASP A 322 10.08 18.69 -4.02
C ASP A 322 10.33 18.16 -5.44
N ARG A 323 10.25 16.83 -5.66
CA ARG A 323 10.52 16.17 -6.95
C ARG A 323 9.26 15.85 -7.76
N ILE A 324 8.08 16.16 -7.23
CA ILE A 324 6.79 15.79 -7.83
C ILE A 324 5.92 17.04 -7.92
N GLU A 325 5.65 17.47 -9.15
CA GLU A 325 4.70 18.55 -9.38
C GLU A 325 3.25 18.07 -9.21
N GLY A 326 2.38 18.96 -8.75
CA GLY A 326 0.94 18.68 -8.58
C GLY A 326 0.53 18.16 -7.21
N LEU A 327 1.48 17.88 -6.30
CA LEU A 327 1.17 17.57 -4.91
C LEU A 327 0.54 18.78 -4.19
N LYS A 328 -0.54 18.55 -3.43
CA LYS A 328 -1.24 19.58 -2.66
C LYS A 328 -1.59 19.06 -1.25
N PRO A 329 -0.59 18.71 -0.42
CA PRO A 329 -0.84 18.16 0.90
C PRO A 329 -1.66 19.13 1.77
N ASP A 330 -2.83 18.70 2.25
CA ASP A 330 -3.69 19.45 3.17
C ASP A 330 -4.12 18.52 4.32
N PRO A 331 -3.72 18.80 5.58
CA PRO A 331 -4.13 18.02 6.74
C PRO A 331 -5.64 17.83 6.88
N LYS A 332 -6.46 18.79 6.46
CA LYS A 332 -7.92 18.70 6.56
C LYS A 332 -8.50 17.70 5.57
N LEU A 333 -7.88 17.57 4.40
CA LEU A 333 -8.35 16.68 3.34
C LEU A 333 -7.68 15.31 3.40
N HIS A 334 -6.42 15.24 3.80
CA HIS A 334 -5.57 14.07 3.63
C HIS A 334 -5.24 13.34 4.93
N ARG A 335 -5.66 13.84 6.09
CA ARG A 335 -5.53 13.12 7.35
C ARG A 335 -6.76 12.22 7.59
N SER A 336 -6.52 11.07 8.20
CA SER A 336 -7.59 10.14 8.59
C SER A 336 -8.30 10.63 9.85
N VAL A 337 -9.62 10.47 9.91
CA VAL A 337 -10.44 10.92 11.05
C VAL A 337 -11.37 9.78 11.46
N ILE A 338 -11.35 9.41 12.75
CA ILE A 338 -12.16 8.32 13.29
C ILE A 338 -12.95 8.84 14.49
N HIS A 339 -14.27 8.75 14.42
CA HIS A 339 -15.19 9.02 15.52
C HIS A 339 -15.51 7.72 16.27
N VAL A 340 -14.98 7.60 17.48
CA VAL A 340 -15.17 6.43 18.35
C VAL A 340 -16.17 6.78 19.45
N GLU A 341 -17.23 6.00 19.61
CA GLU A 341 -18.12 6.14 20.77
C GLU A 341 -17.41 5.57 22.01
N PRO A 342 -17.24 6.36 23.08
CA PRO A 342 -16.33 6.03 24.16
C PRO A 342 -16.79 4.89 25.05
N THR A 343 -18.10 4.66 25.18
CA THR A 343 -18.64 3.63 26.06
C THR A 343 -18.41 2.23 25.49
N LEU A 344 -18.76 2.03 24.22
CA LEU A 344 -18.75 0.75 23.52
C LEU A 344 -17.43 0.51 22.76
N GLY A 345 -16.63 1.56 22.54
CA GLY A 345 -15.44 1.49 21.70
C GLY A 345 -15.74 1.35 20.20
N ALA A 346 -17.00 1.51 19.79
CA ALA A 346 -17.44 1.32 18.42
C ALA A 346 -17.12 2.55 17.55
N VAL A 347 -16.64 2.30 16.32
CA VAL A 347 -16.48 3.38 15.33
C VAL A 347 -17.84 3.74 14.74
N ILE A 348 -18.27 4.98 14.96
CA ILE A 348 -19.52 5.52 14.42
C ILE A 348 -19.32 6.03 13.00
N HIS A 349 -18.18 6.69 12.78
CA HIS A 349 -17.72 7.17 11.49
C HIS A 349 -16.21 7.04 11.41
N GLY A 350 -15.72 6.36 10.38
CA GLY A 350 -14.30 6.33 10.06
C GLY A 350 -14.10 6.85 8.66
N ASP A 351 -13.18 7.80 8.50
CA ASP A 351 -12.67 8.32 7.24
C ASP A 351 -11.17 8.04 7.19
N SER A 352 -10.82 6.83 6.75
CA SER A 352 -9.43 6.38 6.66
C SER A 352 -8.86 6.71 5.29
N LYS A 353 -7.71 7.38 5.24
CA LYS A 353 -7.06 7.81 3.99
C LYS A 353 -5.62 7.32 3.94
N LEU A 354 -5.25 6.69 2.83
CA LEU A 354 -3.91 6.17 2.57
C LEU A 354 -3.57 6.35 1.10
N GLN A 355 -2.28 6.49 0.83
CA GLN A 355 -1.73 6.57 -0.51
C GLN A 355 -0.74 5.42 -0.73
N MET A 356 -0.92 4.73 -1.84
CA MET A 356 0.04 3.76 -2.35
C MET A 356 0.90 4.47 -3.39
N ALA A 357 2.20 4.35 -3.24
CA ALA A 357 3.20 4.84 -4.17
C ALA A 357 4.17 3.70 -4.51
N ILE A 358 4.98 3.88 -5.55
CA ILE A 358 6.06 2.97 -5.90
C ILE A 358 7.38 3.72 -5.93
N ARG A 359 8.41 3.13 -5.35
CA ARG A 359 9.78 3.62 -5.48
C ARG A 359 10.39 3.05 -6.76
N VAL A 360 10.87 3.94 -7.61
CA VAL A 360 11.59 3.64 -8.85
C VAL A 360 13.07 3.89 -8.57
N PRO A 361 13.87 2.83 -8.31
CA PRO A 361 15.27 3.00 -7.97
C PRO A 361 16.08 3.53 -9.15
N LYS A 362 17.11 4.33 -8.88
CA LYS A 362 18.08 4.67 -9.91
C LYS A 362 18.76 3.39 -10.41
N ASN A 363 18.73 3.17 -11.73
CA ASN A 363 19.44 2.06 -12.35
C ASN A 363 19.94 2.40 -13.75
N GLU A 364 21.26 2.55 -13.89
CA GLU A 364 21.93 2.91 -15.16
C GLU A 364 21.98 1.74 -16.16
N TYR A 365 21.68 0.51 -15.72
CA TYR A 365 21.76 -0.69 -16.55
C TYR A 365 20.42 -1.16 -17.10
N ILE A 366 19.30 -0.60 -16.62
CA ILE A 366 17.94 -0.95 -17.08
C ILE A 366 17.41 0.18 -17.96
N ARG A 367 17.04 -0.13 -19.20
CA ARG A 367 16.49 0.87 -20.13
C ARG A 367 15.20 1.46 -19.57
N GLY A 368 15.07 2.79 -19.65
CA GLY A 368 13.98 3.55 -19.03
C GLY A 368 14.24 4.01 -17.59
N PHE A 369 15.26 3.48 -16.92
CA PHE A 369 15.72 3.93 -15.59
C PHE A 369 17.04 4.71 -15.65
N GLU A 370 17.73 4.62 -16.79
CA GLU A 370 19.11 5.12 -16.96
C GLU A 370 19.29 6.63 -16.81
N ASN A 371 18.22 7.41 -17.00
CA ASN A 371 18.23 8.87 -16.88
C ASN A 371 17.77 9.36 -15.51
N LEU A 372 17.58 8.47 -14.53
CA LEU A 372 17.24 8.85 -13.17
C LEU A 372 18.52 9.28 -12.43
N ASP A 373 18.53 10.52 -11.93
CA ASP A 373 19.63 11.03 -11.12
C ASP A 373 19.64 10.42 -9.70
N ASP A 374 18.46 10.04 -9.20
CA ASP A 374 18.21 9.47 -7.88
C ASP A 374 16.81 8.80 -7.87
N ASP A 375 16.52 8.02 -6.84
CA ASP A 375 15.27 7.27 -6.67
C ASP A 375 14.04 8.17 -6.74
N LEU A 376 13.01 7.76 -7.49
CA LEU A 376 11.73 8.47 -7.56
C LEU A 376 10.66 7.75 -6.75
N TYR A 377 9.74 8.51 -6.16
CA TYR A 377 8.62 7.98 -5.38
C TYR A 377 7.32 8.42 -6.03
N ILE A 378 6.71 7.58 -6.86
CA ILE A 378 5.58 8.01 -7.69
C ILE A 378 4.27 7.48 -7.09
N PRO A 379 3.30 8.36 -6.75
CA PRO A 379 1.97 7.94 -6.33
C PRO A 379 1.33 7.04 -7.40
N LEU A 380 0.79 5.90 -6.98
CA LEU A 380 -0.03 5.04 -7.83
C LEU A 380 -1.48 5.51 -7.79
N PHE A 381 -1.99 5.67 -6.57
CA PHE A 381 -3.31 6.16 -6.25
C PHE A 381 -3.34 6.54 -4.78
N TRP A 382 -4.27 7.40 -4.38
CA TRP A 382 -4.68 7.45 -2.99
C TRP A 382 -6.16 7.13 -2.86
N GLY A 383 -6.50 6.53 -1.74
CA GLY A 383 -7.86 6.12 -1.48
C GLY A 383 -8.34 6.56 -0.12
N TYR A 384 -9.66 6.60 0.00
CA TYR A 384 -10.33 6.76 1.28
C TYR A 384 -11.32 5.62 1.49
N LYS A 385 -11.52 5.25 2.75
CA LYS A 385 -12.56 4.33 3.19
C LYS A 385 -13.40 5.05 4.23
N VAL A 386 -14.62 5.42 3.83
CA VAL A 386 -15.62 6.01 4.71
C VAL A 386 -16.59 4.93 5.16
N CYS A 387 -16.54 4.55 6.42
CA CYS A 387 -17.45 3.58 7.01
C CYS A 387 -18.41 4.31 7.97
N VAL A 388 -19.70 4.03 7.82
CA VAL A 388 -20.74 4.53 8.75
C VAL A 388 -21.47 3.34 9.34
N GLY A 389 -21.55 3.30 10.67
CA GLY A 389 -22.45 2.39 11.37
C GLY A 389 -23.85 3.00 11.44
N ASP A 390 -24.84 2.38 10.77
CA ASP A 390 -26.26 2.64 11.00
C ASP A 390 -26.98 1.37 11.49
N ARG A 391 -28.16 1.51 12.09
CA ARG A 391 -28.98 0.52 12.82
C ARG A 391 -29.16 -0.83 12.12
N THR A 392 -28.98 -0.91 10.80
CA THR A 392 -29.25 -2.13 10.02
C THR A 392 -28.08 -2.63 9.18
N ARG A 393 -27.01 -1.84 8.95
CA ARG A 393 -25.87 -2.27 8.12
C ARG A 393 -24.65 -1.37 8.31
N ARG A 394 -23.45 -1.97 8.39
CA ARG A 394 -22.19 -1.27 8.12
C ARG A 394 -22.00 -1.23 6.61
N SER A 395 -21.91 -0.04 6.04
CA SER A 395 -21.52 0.15 4.64
C SER A 395 -20.29 1.02 4.60
N CYS A 396 -19.30 0.60 3.82
CA CYS A 396 -18.09 1.37 3.61
C CYS A 396 -18.06 1.82 2.16
N GLN A 397 -17.93 3.13 1.94
CA GLN A 397 -17.63 3.67 0.64
C GLN A 397 -16.12 3.75 0.50
N ILE A 398 -15.61 3.26 -0.62
CA ILE A 398 -14.22 3.42 -0.99
C ILE A 398 -14.19 4.33 -2.21
N GLY A 399 -13.20 5.21 -2.26
CA GLY A 399 -12.86 5.88 -3.49
C GLY A 399 -11.36 5.91 -3.73
N TYR A 400 -11.01 6.04 -5.00
CA TYR A 400 -9.64 6.11 -5.51
C TYR A 400 -9.51 7.39 -6.34
N PHE A 401 -8.36 8.05 -6.20
CA PHE A 401 -7.98 9.27 -6.89
C PHE A 401 -6.65 9.11 -7.61
#